data_AF-A0AAN0JRQ0-F1
#
_entry.id   AF-A0AAN0JRQ0-F1
#
_cell.length_a   1.000
_cell.length_b   1.000
_cell.length_c   1.000
_cell.angle_alpha   90.00
_cell.angle_beta   90.00
_cell.angle_gamma   90.00
#
_symmetry.space_group_name_H-M   'P 1'
#
loop_
_entity.id
_entity.type
_entity.pdbx_description
1 polymer ?
#
loop_
_entity_poly.entity_id
_entity_poly.type
_entity_poly.pdbx_seq_one_letter_code
_entity_poly.pdbx_strand_id
1 'polypeptide(L)'
;MAAVTKIFVSSANQYRLIGAGLGVDVSDLMPIPGTASDNLMSVFQRWFDADRDVNWDTLIKLCDDFPNQLGKAKSNLLAYIGLIQDTSVSVGPSLASHSASSLQVVLFMTYR
;
A
#
# COMPACT_ATOMS: atom_id res chain seq x y z
N MET A 1 1.79 3.38 -12.98
CA MET A 1 0.71 4.33 -12.64
C MET A 1 -0.63 3.67 -12.27
N ALA A 2 -1.27 2.85 -13.11
CA ALA A 2 -2.63 2.33 -12.83
C ALA A 2 -2.80 1.65 -11.46
N ALA A 3 -1.80 0.89 -11.01
CA ALA A 3 -1.80 0.25 -9.69
C ALA A 3 -1.85 1.26 -8.54
N VAL A 4 -0.98 2.29 -8.55
CA VAL A 4 -0.96 3.31 -7.48
C VAL A 4 -2.27 4.09 -7.42
N THR A 5 -2.85 4.44 -8.57
CA THR A 5 -4.16 5.10 -8.62
C THR A 5 -5.24 4.25 -7.97
N LYS A 6 -5.29 2.94 -8.28
CA LYS A 6 -6.28 2.02 -7.70
C LYS A 6 -6.09 1.83 -6.20
N ILE A 7 -4.84 1.74 -5.73
CA ILE A 7 -4.52 1.57 -4.30
C ILE A 7 -4.97 2.79 -3.49
N PHE A 8 -4.74 3.99 -4.01
CA PHE A 8 -4.95 5.26 -3.30
C PHE A 8 -6.29 5.93 -3.60
N VAL A 9 -7.15 5.39 -4.48
CA VAL A 9 -8.42 6.04 -4.87
C VAL A 9 -9.33 6.35 -3.68
N SER A 10 -9.34 5.50 -2.64
CA SER A 10 -10.13 5.77 -1.42
C SER A 10 -9.59 6.96 -0.61
N SER A 11 -8.36 7.38 -0.88
CA SER A 11 -7.66 8.52 -0.29
C SER A 11 -7.56 9.69 -1.27
N ALA A 12 -8.35 9.74 -2.34
CA ALA A 12 -8.32 10.81 -3.34
C ALA A 12 -8.47 12.22 -2.74
N ASN A 13 -9.29 12.37 -1.69
CA ASN A 13 -9.45 13.64 -0.99
C ASN A 13 -8.15 14.13 -0.29
N GLN A 14 -7.16 13.26 -0.14
CA GLN A 14 -5.84 13.56 0.43
C GLN A 14 -4.78 13.86 -0.63
N TYR A 15 -5.15 14.14 -1.89
CA TYR A 15 -4.20 14.35 -2.99
C TYR A 15 -3.12 15.39 -2.68
N ARG A 16 -3.44 16.47 -1.94
CA ARG A 16 -2.45 17.50 -1.55
C ARG A 16 -1.43 16.96 -0.56
N LEU A 17 -1.87 16.20 0.44
CA LEU A 17 -0.99 15.55 1.41
C LEU A 17 -0.10 14.52 0.73
N ILE A 18 -0.68 13.70 -0.15
CA ILE A 18 0.05 12.71 -0.94
C ILE A 18 1.10 13.40 -1.82
N GLY A 19 0.71 14.44 -2.55
CA GLY A 19 1.63 15.18 -3.42
C GLY A 19 2.78 15.83 -2.65
N ALA A 20 2.49 16.48 -1.51
CA ALA A 20 3.51 17.05 -0.65
C ALA A 20 4.49 15.99 -0.12
N GLY A 21 3.99 14.84 0.33
CA GLY A 21 4.83 13.75 0.81
C GLY A 21 5.66 13.07 -0.29
N LEU A 22 5.22 13.15 -1.55
CA LEU A 22 5.97 12.71 -2.73
C LEU A 22 6.87 13.80 -3.34
N GLY A 23 6.91 15.00 -2.75
CA GLY A 23 7.69 16.12 -3.27
C GLY A 23 7.21 16.66 -4.61
N VAL A 24 5.91 16.53 -4.91
CA VAL A 24 5.25 17.01 -6.13
C VAL A 24 4.52 18.32 -5.84
N ASP A 25 4.65 19.29 -6.75
CA ASP A 25 3.86 20.53 -6.67
C ASP A 25 2.36 20.23 -6.90
N VAL A 26 1.52 20.74 -6.01
CA VAL A 26 0.05 20.60 -6.01
C VAL A 26 -0.65 21.96 -5.89
N SER A 27 0.10 23.06 -6.01
CA SER A 27 -0.40 24.42 -5.81
C SER A 27 -1.53 24.77 -6.80
N ASP A 28 -1.40 24.30 -8.04
CA ASP A 28 -2.35 24.50 -9.15
C ASP A 28 -3.56 23.55 -9.12
N LEU A 29 -3.52 22.47 -8.33
CA LEU A 29 -4.59 21.48 -8.26
C LEU A 29 -5.73 21.96 -7.35
N MET A 30 -6.74 22.62 -7.91
CA MET A 30 -7.83 23.21 -7.11
C MET A 30 -8.75 22.16 -6.46
N PRO A 31 -9.19 22.37 -5.20
CA PRO A 31 -10.13 21.47 -4.50
C PRO A 31 -11.57 21.73 -4.96
N ILE A 32 -11.87 21.37 -6.21
CA ILE A 32 -13.22 21.47 -6.76
C ILE A 32 -14.01 20.21 -6.36
N PRO A 33 -15.29 20.33 -5.93
CA PRO A 33 -16.13 19.17 -5.69
C PRO A 33 -16.14 18.22 -6.89
N GLY A 34 -15.88 16.94 -6.64
CA GLY A 34 -15.89 15.88 -7.68
C GLY A 34 -14.57 15.65 -8.40
N THR A 35 -13.54 16.50 -8.24
CA THR A 35 -12.27 16.37 -9.00
C THR A 35 -11.14 15.70 -8.22
N ALA A 36 -11.40 15.23 -7.00
CA ALA A 36 -10.35 14.69 -6.12
C ALA A 36 -9.58 13.52 -6.75
N SER A 37 -10.27 12.63 -7.47
CA SER A 37 -9.63 11.50 -8.16
C SER A 37 -8.74 11.97 -9.31
N ASP A 38 -9.17 12.94 -10.10
CA ASP A 38 -8.39 13.49 -11.21
C ASP A 38 -7.16 14.25 -10.70
N ASN A 39 -7.31 14.98 -9.59
CA ASN A 39 -6.19 15.63 -8.91
C ASN A 39 -5.19 14.60 -8.37
N LEU A 40 -5.66 13.51 -7.76
CA LEU A 40 -4.79 12.42 -7.32
C LEU A 40 -4.04 11.77 -8.50
N MET A 41 -4.73 11.54 -9.63
CA MET A 41 -4.10 11.02 -10.84
C MET A 41 -3.02 11.97 -11.35
N SER A 42 -3.27 13.28 -11.34
CA SER A 42 -2.30 14.30 -11.73
C SER A 42 -1.07 14.31 -10.81
N VAL A 43 -1.25 14.12 -9.51
CA VAL A 43 -0.15 13.96 -8.55
C VAL A 43 0.72 12.77 -8.92
N PHE A 44 0.13 11.60 -9.16
CA PHE A 44 0.91 10.42 -9.54
C PHE A 44 1.57 10.57 -10.90
N GLN A 45 0.91 11.18 -11.88
CA GLN A 45 1.53 11.46 -13.18
C GLN A 45 2.80 12.29 -13.00
N ARG A 46 2.72 13.40 -12.26
CA ARG A 46 3.88 14.26 -11.97
C ARG A 46 4.98 13.54 -11.19
N TRP A 47 4.61 12.69 -10.24
CA TRP A 47 5.58 11.91 -9.47
C TRP A 47 6.34 10.92 -10.37
N PHE A 48 5.63 10.23 -11.26
CA PHE A 48 6.25 9.34 -12.26
C PHE A 48 7.10 10.13 -13.27
N ASP A 49 6.63 11.29 -13.74
CA ASP A 49 7.36 12.15 -14.68
C ASP A 49 8.63 12.76 -14.08
N ALA A 50 8.64 13.01 -12.76
CA ALA A 50 9.81 13.47 -12.05
C ALA A 50 10.91 12.39 -11.94
N ASP A 51 10.56 11.12 -12.13
CA ASP A 51 11.44 9.94 -12.12
C ASP A 51 12.41 9.88 -10.92
N ARG A 52 11.98 10.42 -9.77
CA ARG A 52 12.74 10.39 -8.52
C ARG A 52 12.06 9.49 -7.51
N ASP A 53 12.76 8.47 -7.06
CA ASP A 53 12.35 7.55 -5.99
C ASP A 53 10.96 6.91 -6.22
N VAL A 54 10.64 6.63 -7.49
CA VAL A 54 9.38 5.99 -7.91
C VAL A 54 9.43 4.51 -7.60
N ASN A 55 9.18 4.16 -6.35
CA ASN A 55 9.19 2.78 -5.85
C ASN A 55 8.14 2.57 -4.75
N TRP A 56 7.91 1.31 -4.39
CA TRP A 56 6.91 0.95 -3.37
C TRP A 56 7.32 1.39 -1.96
N ASP A 57 8.61 1.41 -1.64
CA ASP A 57 9.11 1.80 -0.31
C ASP A 57 8.80 3.27 0.00
N THR A 58 8.91 4.16 -0.98
CA THR A 58 8.49 5.56 -0.89
C THR A 58 7.01 5.66 -0.51
N LEU A 59 6.15 4.85 -1.13
CA LEU A 59 4.71 4.84 -0.85
C LEU A 59 4.37 4.20 0.52
N ILE A 60 5.14 3.19 0.95
CA ILE A 60 5.01 2.60 2.29
C ILE A 60 5.37 3.66 3.34
N LYS A 61 6.52 4.33 3.17
CA LYS A 61 6.96 5.40 4.07
C LYS A 61 5.95 6.54 4.13
N LEU A 62 5.42 6.97 2.98
CA LEU A 62 4.36 7.98 2.94
C LEU A 62 3.14 7.56 3.79
N CYS A 63 2.75 6.29 3.71
CA CYS A 63 1.65 5.78 4.52
C CYS A 63 1.99 5.71 6.02
N ASP A 64 3.23 5.42 6.36
CA ASP A 64 3.74 5.39 7.74
C ASP A 64 3.82 6.77 8.38
N ASP A 65 4.14 7.79 7.60
CA ASP A 65 4.19 9.18 8.05
C ASP A 65 2.77 9.76 8.30
N PHE A 66 1.74 9.21 7.63
CA PHE A 66 0.35 9.67 7.73
C PHE A 66 -0.65 8.52 7.97
N PRO A 67 -0.55 7.76 9.07
CA PRO A 67 -1.30 6.53 9.27
C PRO A 67 -2.82 6.77 9.40
N ASN A 68 -3.22 7.93 9.93
CA ASN A 68 -4.64 8.28 10.09
C ASN A 68 -5.32 8.60 8.75
N GLN A 69 -4.58 9.16 7.80
CA GLN A 69 -5.09 9.58 6.49
C GLN A 69 -4.92 8.49 5.43
N LEU A 70 -3.85 7.69 5.55
CA LEU A 70 -3.41 6.76 4.51
C LEU A 70 -3.39 5.28 4.97
N GLY A 71 -3.83 4.96 6.19
CA GLY A 71 -3.81 3.59 6.70
C GLY A 71 -4.51 2.56 5.79
N LYS A 72 -5.67 2.91 5.21
CA LYS A 72 -6.35 2.05 4.23
C LYS A 72 -5.54 1.87 2.93
N ALA A 73 -4.91 2.94 2.45
CA ALA A 73 -4.03 2.87 1.29
C ALA A 73 -2.81 1.98 1.58
N LYS A 74 -2.25 2.04 2.79
CA LYS A 74 -1.18 1.15 3.25
C LYS A 74 -1.59 -0.32 3.17
N SER A 75 -2.75 -0.68 3.73
CA SER A 75 -3.23 -2.07 3.69
C SER A 75 -3.43 -2.54 2.26
N ASN A 76 -4.02 -1.71 1.39
CA ASN A 76 -4.19 -2.02 -0.03
C ASN A 76 -2.84 -2.19 -0.75
N LEU A 77 -1.86 -1.35 -0.43
CA LEU A 77 -0.51 -1.40 -0.99
C LEU A 77 0.19 -2.71 -0.59
N LEU A 78 0.21 -3.02 0.70
CA LEU A 78 0.85 -4.25 1.22
C LEU A 78 0.19 -5.52 0.67
N ALA A 79 -1.15 -5.53 0.54
CA ALA A 79 -1.86 -6.62 -0.11
C ALA A 79 -1.47 -6.75 -1.59
N TYR A 80 -1.37 -5.63 -2.31
CA TYR A 80 -1.01 -5.63 -3.73
C TYR A 80 0.40 -6.19 -3.99
N ILE A 81 1.37 -5.89 -3.12
CA ILE A 81 2.74 -6.39 -3.25
C ILE A 81 2.96 -7.77 -2.61
N GLY A 82 1.90 -8.40 -2.09
CA GLY A 82 1.95 -9.75 -1.52
C GLY A 82 2.55 -9.83 -0.10
N LEU A 83 2.65 -8.71 0.61
CA LEU A 83 3.12 -8.66 2.00
C LEU A 83 2.00 -8.87 3.04
N ILE A 84 0.73 -8.92 2.61
CA ILE A 84 -0.37 -9.46 3.42
C ILE A 84 -0.72 -10.83 2.84
N GLN A 85 -0.16 -11.89 3.44
CA GLN A 85 -0.71 -13.23 3.26
C GLN A 85 -1.98 -13.33 4.10
N ASP A 86 -3.10 -13.72 3.47
CA ASP A 86 -4.38 -13.94 4.12
C ASP A 86 -4.22 -14.82 5.37
N THR A 87 -4.25 -14.22 6.56
CA THR A 87 -4.58 -14.92 7.79
C THR A 87 -6.08 -15.18 7.84
N SER A 88 -6.62 -15.94 6.88
CA SER A 88 -7.88 -16.71 7.04
C SER A 88 -8.35 -17.37 5.73
N VAL A 89 -7.83 -18.56 5.43
CA VAL A 89 -8.66 -19.63 4.84
C VAL A 89 -8.39 -20.93 5.60
N SER A 90 -9.05 -21.05 6.76
CA SER A 90 -9.35 -22.33 7.38
C SER A 90 -10.77 -22.71 6.96
N VAL A 91 -10.89 -23.37 5.82
CA VAL A 91 -11.95 -24.38 5.59
C VAL A 91 -11.32 -25.48 4.73
N GLY A 92 -10.64 -26.41 5.41
CA GLY A 92 -10.27 -27.73 4.88
C GLY A 92 -10.96 -28.81 5.72
N PRO A 93 -11.32 -29.96 5.15
CA PRO A 93 -12.35 -30.83 5.70
C PRO A 93 -11.85 -31.61 6.92
N SER A 94 -12.73 -31.68 7.92
CA SER A 94 -13.05 -32.84 8.75
C SER A 94 -11.98 -33.94 8.99
N LEU A 95 -11.80 -34.22 10.28
CA LEU A 95 -11.22 -35.41 10.93
C LEU A 95 -9.68 -35.56 11.04
N ALA A 96 -9.26 -35.37 12.30
CA ALA A 96 -8.39 -36.25 13.08
C ALA A 96 -6.86 -36.11 12.99
N SER A 97 -6.30 -36.17 14.21
CA SER A 97 -4.96 -36.59 14.61
C SER A 97 -3.87 -35.52 14.81
N HIS A 98 -3.61 -35.29 16.11
CA HIS A 98 -2.30 -35.29 16.75
C HIS A 98 -1.07 -34.78 15.96
N SER A 99 -0.50 -33.65 16.40
CA SER A 99 0.79 -33.63 17.13
C SER A 99 1.65 -32.37 16.92
N ALA A 100 2.26 -31.97 18.04
CA ALA A 100 3.56 -31.31 18.21
C ALA A 100 3.78 -29.87 17.70
N SER A 101 3.76 -28.96 18.69
CA SER A 101 4.37 -27.63 18.77
C SER A 101 5.54 -27.31 17.81
N SER A 102 5.39 -26.24 17.02
CA SER A 102 6.29 -25.78 15.95
C SER A 102 7.58 -25.07 16.41
N LEU A 103 8.20 -25.49 17.51
CA LEU A 103 9.55 -25.03 17.85
C LEU A 103 10.67 -25.79 17.10
N GLN A 104 10.37 -26.81 16.28
CA GLN A 104 11.38 -27.57 15.53
C GLN A 104 11.53 -27.21 14.04
N VAL A 105 10.61 -26.45 13.44
CA VAL A 105 10.73 -26.15 11.99
C VAL A 105 11.81 -25.09 11.71
N VAL A 106 12.17 -24.26 12.70
CA VAL A 106 13.19 -23.21 12.52
C VAL A 106 14.62 -23.78 12.46
N LEU A 107 14.86 -25.03 12.88
CA LEU A 107 16.23 -25.60 12.88
C LEU A 107 16.62 -26.29 11.55
N PHE A 108 15.68 -26.54 10.63
CA PHE A 108 15.96 -27.32 9.41
C PHE A 108 16.33 -26.50 8.16
N MET A 109 16.38 -25.17 8.23
CA MET A 109 16.73 -24.33 7.08
C MET A 109 18.09 -23.60 7.18
N THR A 110 18.90 -23.89 8.21
CA THR A 110 20.21 -23.22 8.38
C THR A 110 21.41 -24.14 8.21
N TYR A 111 21.26 -25.32 7.58
CA TYR A 111 22.42 -26.06 7.07
C TYR A 111 22.06 -26.83 5.80
N ARG A 112 22.39 -26.24 4.65
CA ARG A 112 22.96 -27.00 3.53
C ARG A 112 23.85 -26.12 2.67
#